data_AF-A0A947Y9G2-F1
#
_entry.id   AF-A0A947Y9G2-F1
#
_cell.length_a   1.000
_cell.length_b   1.000
_cell.length_c   1.000
_cell.angle_alpha   90.00
_cell.angle_beta   90.00
_cell.angle_gamma   90.00
#
_symmetry.space_group_name_H-M   'P 1'
#
loop_
_entity.id
_entity.type
_entity.pdbx_description
1 polymer ?
#
loop_
_entity_poly.entity_id
_entity_poly.type
_entity_poly.pdbx_seq_one_letter_code
_entity_poly.pdbx_strand_id
1 'polypeptide(L)'
;DSSNDPHSPLMAGIILSLANPYFLVWWATIGAILIYRSYSFGLLGFVIFMILHWSCDLCWYYFLSTISFKGGQFFGKRLQQVLFLICGIFLLFFSSKFIYDAAKIIFSF
;
A
#
# COMPACT_ATOMS: atom_id res chain seq x y z
N ASP A 1 9.12 -22.64 24.65
CA ASP A 1 9.43 -21.22 24.91
C ASP A 1 8.71 -20.33 23.94
N SER A 2 7.86 -19.47 24.48
CA SER A 2 6.89 -18.61 23.79
C SER A 2 7.24 -17.14 24.02
N SER A 3 8.32 -16.69 23.40
CA SER A 3 8.82 -15.32 23.49
C SER A 3 9.12 -14.74 22.10
N ASN A 4 8.78 -13.46 21.92
CA ASN A 4 9.14 -12.52 20.83
C ASN A 4 8.27 -12.63 19.56
N ASP A 5 7.49 -11.65 19.09
CA ASP A 5 7.04 -10.33 19.53
C ASP A 5 5.81 -10.00 18.66
N PRO A 6 4.84 -9.20 19.13
CA PRO A 6 3.68 -8.88 18.32
C PRO A 6 4.14 -8.10 17.09
N HIS A 7 3.97 -8.67 15.89
CA HIS A 7 4.01 -7.88 14.66
C HIS A 7 2.91 -6.84 14.74
N SER A 8 3.23 -5.72 15.40
CA SER A 8 2.32 -4.62 15.62
C SER A 8 1.79 -4.23 14.24
N PRO A 9 0.46 -4.17 14.03
CA PRO A 9 -0.12 -3.81 12.74
C PRO A 9 0.43 -2.46 12.23
N LEU A 10 0.93 -1.60 13.14
CA LEU A 10 1.67 -0.39 12.82
C LEU A 10 3.01 -0.66 12.11
N MET A 11 3.79 -1.62 12.59
CA MET A 11 5.10 -1.97 12.02
C MET A 11 4.94 -2.63 10.65
N ALA A 12 3.94 -3.51 10.51
CA ALA A 12 3.56 -4.07 9.21
C ALA A 12 3.10 -2.98 8.24
N GLY A 13 2.29 -2.01 8.71
CA GLY A 13 1.86 -0.85 7.93
C GLY A 13 3.02 0.02 7.45
N ILE A 14 3.97 0.35 8.33
CA ILE A 14 5.17 1.14 7.98
C ILE A 14 6.01 0.43 6.93
N ILE A 15 6.27 -0.87 7.11
CA ILE A 15 7.04 -1.66 6.16
C ILE A 15 6.31 -1.74 4.82
N LEU A 16 5.00 -1.98 4.81
CA LEU A 16 4.19 -2.02 3.58
C LEU A 16 4.16 -0.67 2.84
N SER A 17 4.08 0.45 3.56
CA SER A 17 4.11 1.79 2.97
C SER A 17 5.49 2.12 2.37
N LEU A 18 6.58 1.78 3.07
CA LEU A 18 7.94 2.03 2.60
C LEU A 18 8.35 1.08 1.46
N ALA A 19 7.91 -0.18 1.52
CA ALA A 19 8.19 -1.18 0.49
C ALA A 19 7.34 -0.97 -0.78
N ASN A 20 6.35 -0.08 -0.76
CA ASN A 20 5.52 0.20 -1.93
C ASN A 20 6.17 1.30 -2.80
N PRO A 21 6.81 0.94 -3.94
CA PRO A 21 7.47 1.92 -4.80
C PRO A 21 6.48 2.95 -5.37
N TYR A 22 5.21 2.59 -5.53
CA TYR A 22 4.19 3.53 -6.01
C TYR A 22 4.00 4.71 -5.06
N PHE A 23 4.12 4.52 -3.75
CA PHE A 23 3.99 5.61 -2.79
C PHE A 23 5.12 6.64 -2.96
N LEU A 24 6.37 6.16 -3.07
CA LEU A 24 7.54 7.01 -3.29
C LEU A 24 7.49 7.71 -4.66
N VAL A 25 7.14 6.97 -5.72
CA VAL A 25 7.03 7.52 -7.08
C VAL A 25 5.91 8.55 -7.17
N TRP A 26 4.78 8.34 -6.49
CA TRP A 26 3.67 9.30 -6.46
C TRP A 26 4.09 10.63 -5.81
N TRP A 27 4.76 10.57 -4.66
CA TRP A 27 5.29 11.78 -4.01
C TRP A 27 6.34 12.49 -4.86
N ALA A 28 7.23 11.73 -5.52
CA ALA A 28 8.26 12.29 -6.40
C ALA A 28 7.68 12.96 -7.65
N THR A 29 6.50 12.55 -8.11
CA THR A 29 5.88 13.07 -9.33
C THR A 29 4.72 14.01 -9.01
N ILE A 30 3.55 13.45 -8.69
CA ILE A 30 2.31 14.20 -8.46
C ILE A 30 2.41 15.06 -7.19
N GLY A 31 2.98 14.51 -6.11
CA GLY A 31 3.20 15.25 -4.87
C GLY A 31 4.05 16.52 -5.08
N ALA A 32 5.18 16.39 -5.78
CA ALA A 32 6.06 17.51 -6.11
C ALA A 32 5.34 18.61 -6.92
N ILE A 33 4.53 18.22 -7.92
CA ILE A 33 3.75 19.17 -8.75
C ILE A 33 2.68 19.88 -7.91
N LEU A 34 1.99 19.17 -7.01
CA LEU A 34 0.98 19.73 -6.13
C LEU A 34 1.57 20.73 -5.12
N ILE A 35 2.74 20.40 -4.55
CA ILE A 35 3.48 21.32 -3.66
C ILE A 35 3.92 22.56 -4.44
N TYR A 36 4.50 22.39 -5.63
CA TYR A 36 4.97 23.50 -6.46
C TYR A 36 3.83 24.46 -6.83
N ARG A 37 2.67 23.92 -7.23
CA ARG A 37 1.47 24.72 -7.51
C ARG A 37 0.94 25.44 -6.27
N SER A 38 0.92 24.76 -5.13
CA SER A 38 0.43 25.34 -3.87
C SER A 38 1.37 26.44 -3.35
N TYR A 39 2.68 26.29 -3.53
CA TYR A 39 3.67 27.31 -3.18
C TYR A 39 3.51 28.59 -4.02
N SER A 40 3.07 28.47 -5.27
CA SER A 40 2.76 29.63 -6.13
C SER A 40 1.61 30.49 -5.61
N PHE A 41 0.74 29.93 -4.76
CA PHE A 41 -0.32 30.68 -4.05
C PHE A 41 0.13 31.21 -2.68
N GLY A 42 1.41 31.05 -2.33
CA GLY A 42 2.01 31.47 -1.07
C GLY A 42 1.88 30.44 0.06
N LEU A 43 2.37 30.81 1.25
CA LEU A 43 2.44 29.95 2.44
C LEU A 43 1.03 29.46 2.88
N LEU A 44 0.00 30.29 2.68
CA LEU A 44 -1.40 29.92 2.90
C LEU A 44 -1.88 28.79 1.98
N GLY A 45 -1.50 28.83 0.70
CA GLY A 45 -1.85 27.77 -0.27
C GLY A 45 -1.25 26.42 0.10
N PHE A 46 -0.02 26.42 0.60
CA PHE A 46 0.64 25.22 1.12
C PHE A 46 -0.07 24.62 2.36
N VAL A 47 -0.46 25.46 3.33
CA VAL A 47 -1.14 24.99 4.54
C VAL A 47 -2.53 24.41 4.21
N ILE A 48 -3.29 25.09 3.35
CA ILE A 48 -4.61 24.60 2.92
C ILE A 48 -4.47 23.27 2.16
N PHE A 49 -3.49 23.18 1.25
CA PHE A 49 -3.20 21.94 0.54
C PHE A 49 -2.88 20.79 1.49
N MET A 50 -2.02 21.02 2.49
CA MET A 50 -1.64 20.01 3.47
C MET A 50 -2.85 19.50 4.27
N ILE A 51 -3.73 20.41 4.71
CA ILE A 51 -4.95 20.05 5.47
C ILE A 51 -5.93 19.28 4.59
N LEU A 52 -6.20 19.74 3.37
CA LEU A 52 -7.13 19.08 2.45
C LEU A 52 -6.61 17.71 2.02
N HIS A 53 -5.32 17.61 1.68
CA HIS A 53 -4.69 16.37 1.26
C HIS A 53 -4.79 15.33 2.37
N TRP A 54 -4.32 15.66 3.57
CA TRP A 54 -4.38 14.74 4.71
C TRP A 54 -5.82 14.37 5.09
N SER A 55 -6.76 15.30 5.01
CA SER A 55 -8.18 15.02 5.28
C SER A 55 -8.79 14.10 4.22
N CYS A 56 -8.38 14.24 2.95
CA CYS A 56 -8.80 13.35 1.87
C CYS A 56 -8.25 11.94 2.08
N ASP A 57 -6.98 11.82 2.44
CA ASP A 57 -6.35 10.54 2.80
C ASP A 57 -7.08 9.89 3.99
N LEU A 58 -7.31 10.62 5.07
CA LEU A 58 -8.05 10.10 6.24
C LEU A 58 -9.47 9.67 5.87
N CYS A 59 -10.19 10.47 5.09
CA CYS A 59 -11.53 10.14 4.61
C CYS A 59 -11.51 8.85 3.76
N TRP A 60 -10.52 8.73 2.86
CA TRP A 60 -10.34 7.56 2.02
C TRP A 60 -10.02 6.30 2.84
N TYR A 61 -9.07 6.39 3.77
CA TYR A 61 -8.74 5.28 4.67
C TYR A 61 -9.90 4.90 5.59
N TYR A 62 -10.65 5.88 6.09
CA TYR A 62 -11.85 5.62 6.89
C TYR A 62 -12.94 4.93 6.06
N PHE A 63 -13.14 5.37 4.83
CA PHE A 63 -14.08 4.75 3.88
C PHE A 63 -13.65 3.31 3.56
N LEU A 64 -12.38 3.08 3.22
CA LEU A 64 -11.80 1.75 3.02
C LEU A 64 -11.95 0.86 4.25
N SER A 65 -11.67 1.40 5.45
CA SER A 65 -11.83 0.68 6.71
C SER A 65 -13.29 0.33 6.97
N THR A 66 -14.22 1.24 6.68
CA THR A 66 -15.66 1.01 6.84
C THR A 66 -16.17 -0.04 5.86
N ILE A 67 -15.74 0.02 4.59
CA ILE A 67 -16.02 -1.02 3.60
C ILE A 67 -15.44 -2.35 4.04
N SER A 68 -14.20 -2.36 4.52
CA SER A 68 -13.53 -3.58 4.98
C SER A 68 -14.25 -4.18 6.20
N PHE A 69 -14.65 -3.35 7.15
CA PHE A 69 -15.41 -3.76 8.34
C PHE A 69 -16.81 -4.27 7.98
N LYS A 70 -17.53 -3.55 7.13
CA LYS A 70 -18.90 -3.92 6.71
C LYS A 70 -18.89 -5.11 5.75
N GLY A 71 -17.88 -5.23 4.89
CA GLY A 71 -17.61 -6.40 4.06
C GLY A 71 -17.19 -7.61 4.89
N GLY A 72 -16.40 -7.41 5.95
CA GLY A 72 -16.07 -8.44 6.93
C GLY A 72 -17.29 -8.93 7.72
N GLN A 73 -18.23 -8.03 8.05
CA GLN A 73 -19.48 -8.36 8.73
C GLN A 73 -20.49 -9.06 7.81
N PHE A 74 -20.60 -8.63 6.55
CA PHE A 74 -21.59 -9.17 5.59
C PHE A 74 -21.13 -10.43 4.87
N PHE A 75 -19.81 -10.59 4.67
CA PHE A 75 -19.21 -11.71 3.92
C PHE A 75 -18.20 -12.54 4.71
N GLY A 76 -18.01 -12.25 6.00
CA GLY A 76 -17.34 -13.12 6.97
C GLY A 76 -15.88 -13.43 6.66
N LYS A 77 -15.23 -14.07 7.64
CA LYS A 77 -13.85 -14.59 7.56
C LYS A 77 -13.50 -15.30 6.24
N ARG A 78 -14.50 -15.85 5.52
CA ARG A 78 -14.36 -16.51 4.22
C ARG A 78 -13.81 -15.61 3.11
N LEU A 79 -14.31 -14.38 2.92
CA LEU A 79 -13.74 -13.50 1.87
C LEU A 79 -12.31 -13.11 2.18
N GLN A 80 -11.99 -12.80 3.44
CA GLN A 80 -10.63 -12.51 3.85
C GLN A 80 -9.71 -13.71 3.57
N GLN A 81 -10.15 -14.93 3.90
CA GLN A 81 -9.41 -16.16 3.62
C GLN A 81 -9.24 -16.42 2.11
N VAL A 82 -10.27 -16.17 1.31
CA VAL A 82 -10.23 -16.31 -0.16
C VAL A 82 -9.30 -15.28 -0.78
N LEU A 83 -9.35 -14.00 -0.37
CA LEU A 83 -8.42 -12.98 -0.84
C LEU A 83 -6.98 -13.33 -0.48
N PHE A 84 -6.73 -13.78 0.75
CA PHE A 84 -5.39 -14.16 1.18
C PHE A 84 -4.87 -15.36 0.40
N LEU A 85 -5.73 -16.36 0.14
CA LEU A 85 -5.40 -17.53 -0.67
C LEU A 85 -5.08 -17.13 -2.11
N ILE A 86 -5.93 -16.33 -2.73
CA ILE A 86 -5.74 -15.85 -4.11
C ILE A 86 -4.44 -15.04 -4.21
N CYS A 87 -4.23 -14.08 -3.31
CA CYS A 87 -3.02 -13.27 -3.29
C CYS A 87 -1.76 -14.12 -3.09
N GLY A 88 -1.81 -15.11 -2.18
CA GLY A 88 -0.73 -16.08 -1.99
C GLY A 88 -0.44 -16.90 -3.24
N ILE A 89 -1.47 -17.40 -3.94
CA ILE A 89 -1.32 -18.15 -5.19
C ILE A 89 -0.68 -17.27 -6.27
N PHE A 90 -1.14 -16.02 -6.42
CA PHE A 90 -0.54 -15.09 -7.37
C PHE A 90 0.93 -14.82 -7.06
N LEU A 91 1.28 -14.59 -5.79
CA LEU A 91 2.67 -14.38 -5.39
C LEU A 91 3.55 -15.60 -5.67
N LEU A 92 3.08 -16.82 -5.39
CA LEU A 92 3.80 -18.05 -5.70
C LEU A 92 3.96 -18.26 -7.20
N PHE A 93 2.93 -17.94 -7.98
CA PHE A 93 2.97 -18.00 -9.44
C PHE A 93 4.01 -17.04 -10.01
N PHE A 94 3.99 -15.76 -9.59
CA PHE A 94 4.97 -14.77 -10.03
C PHE A 94 6.39 -15.12 -9.58
N SER A 95 6.56 -15.60 -8.34
CA SER A 95 7.85 -16.05 -7.82
C SER A 95 8.43 -17.20 -8.66
N SER A 96 7.60 -18.21 -8.95
CA SER A 96 8.01 -19.34 -9.79
C SER A 96 8.37 -18.88 -11.20
N LYS A 97 7.54 -18.03 -11.82
CA LYS A 97 7.81 -17.47 -13.15
C LYS A 97 9.15 -16.75 -13.17
N PHE A 98 9.46 -15.95 -12.15
CA PHE A 98 10.72 -15.22 -12.06
C PHE A 98 11.93 -16.14 -11.95
N ILE A 99 11.84 -17.21 -11.15
CA ILE A 99 12.90 -18.23 -11.03
C ILE A 99 13.11 -18.96 -12.36
N TYR A 100 12.04 -19.34 -13.06
CA TYR A 100 12.15 -19.98 -14.38
C TYR A 100 12.77 -19.04 -15.42
N ASP A 101 12.39 -17.78 -15.43
CA ASP A 101 12.96 -16.76 -16.32
C ASP A 101 14.47 -16.59 -16.07
N ALA A 102 14.87 -16.47 -14.80
CA ALA A 102 16.26 -16.36 -14.40
C ALA A 102 17.09 -17.62 -14.75
N ALA A 103 16.55 -18.81 -14.49
CA ALA A 103 17.21 -20.08 -14.82
C ALA A 103 17.40 -20.22 -16.33
N LYS A 104 16.39 -19.85 -17.13
CA LYS A 104 16.48 -19.88 -18.60
C LYS A 104 17.55 -18.92 -19.11
N ILE A 105 17.64 -17.71 -18.56
CA ILE A 105 18.67 -16.73 -18.93
C ILE A 105 20.07 -17.29 -18.62
N ILE A 106 20.26 -17.91 -17.46
CA ILE A 106 21.56 -18.46 -17.04
C ILE A 106 21.96 -19.68 -17.89
N PHE A 107 21.03 -20.57 -18.21
CA PHE A 107 21.31 -21.79 -18.97
C PHE A 107 21.36 -21.56 -20.49
N SER A 108 20.83 -20.42 -20.97
CA SER A 108 20.86 -20.02 -22.37
C SER A 108 22.10 -19.17 -22.72
N PHE A 109 23.00 -18.95 -21.76
CA PHE A 109 24.33 -18.37 -21.94
C PHE A 109 25.38 -19.49 -21.98
#